data_AF-A0A7L2GHS0-F1
#
_entry.id   AF-A0A7L2GHS0-F1
#
_cell.length_a   1.000
_cell.length_b   1.000
_cell.length_c   1.000
_cell.angle_alpha   90.00
_cell.angle_beta   90.00
_cell.angle_gamma   90.00
#
_symmetry.space_group_name_H-M   'P 1'
#
loop_
_entity.id
_entity.type
_entity.pdbx_description
1 polymer ?
#
loop_
_entity_poly.entity_id
_entity_poly.type
_entity_poly.pdbx_seq_one_letter_code
_entity_poly.pdbx_strand_id
1 'polypeptide(L)' 'DAVACVDPEECARVCGAAVGCSNIAYPKLVVELMPSGLRGLMIAVMMAALMSSLTSIFNSSSTLFTMDIWRKLRAGA' A
#
# COMPACT_ATOMS: atom_id res chain seq x y z
N ASP A 1 -0.72 22.24 -4.22
CA ASP A 1 -1.68 22.04 -3.11
C ASP A 1 -1.97 20.59 -2.74
N ALA A 2 -2.04 19.64 -3.68
CA ALA A 2 -2.36 18.23 -3.32
C ALA A 2 -1.23 17.21 -3.48
N VAL A 3 -0.14 17.56 -4.17
CA VAL A 3 0.96 16.63 -4.51
C VAL A 3 2.30 17.19 -4.04
N ALA A 4 2.51 18.49 -4.27
CA ALA A 4 3.55 19.30 -3.65
C ALA A 4 2.87 20.50 -2.96
N CYS A 5 3.35 20.83 -1.77
CA CYS A 5 2.98 22.03 -1.04
C CYS A 5 4.18 22.98 -1.06
N VAL A 6 3.92 24.26 -1.32
CA VAL A 6 4.96 25.30 -1.29
C VAL A 6 5.25 25.70 0.16
N ASP A 7 4.23 25.67 1.02
CA ASP A 7 4.34 26.01 2.44
C ASP A 7 4.36 24.74 3.33
N PRO A 8 5.40 24.56 4.18
CA PRO A 8 5.56 23.37 5.01
C PRO A 8 4.57 23.29 6.18
N GLU A 9 4.02 24.40 6.68
CA GLU A 9 3.06 24.40 7.80
C GLU A 9 1.68 23.93 7.33
N GLU A 10 1.23 24.42 6.18
CA GLU A 10 0.01 23.98 5.50
C GLU A 10 0.10 22.48 5.17
N CYS A 11 1.27 22.03 4.71
CA CYS A 11 1.52 20.63 4.37
C CYS A 11 1.46 19.70 5.59
N ALA A 12 2.07 20.11 6.71
CA ALA A 12 2.00 19.35 7.95
C ALA A 12 0.55 19.21 8.45
N ARG A 13 -0.26 20.26 8.33
CA ARG A 13 -1.67 20.25 8.73
C ARG A 13 -2.55 19.32 7.88
N VAL A 14 -2.30 19.26 6.56
CA VAL A 14 -3.13 18.50 5.62
C VAL A 14 -2.63 17.06 5.41
N CYS A 15 -1.32 16.88 5.30
CA CYS A 15 -0.67 15.61 4.93
C CYS A 15 0.02 14.91 6.11
N GLY A 16 0.20 15.57 7.25
CA GLY A 16 0.99 15.04 8.38
C GLY A 16 2.49 14.94 8.09
N ALA A 17 2.97 15.55 7.00
CA ALA A 17 4.37 15.53 6.58
C ALA A 17 4.78 16.90 6.04
N ALA A 18 5.97 17.38 6.39
CA ALA A 18 6.47 18.69 5.97
C ALA A 18 6.91 18.75 4.49
N VAL A 19 7.11 17.59 3.85
CA VAL A 19 7.73 17.49 2.52
C VAL A 19 6.74 17.23 1.37
N GLY A 20 5.46 16.99 1.66
CA GLY A 20 4.43 16.77 0.64
C GLY A 20 3.58 15.51 0.83
N CYS A 21 2.40 15.52 0.20
CA CYS A 21 1.46 14.40 0.10
C CYS A 21 1.91 13.36 -0.96
N SER A 22 3.15 12.85 -0.86
CA SER A 22 3.76 12.04 -1.93
C SER A 22 3.01 10.73 -2.23
N ASN A 23 2.44 10.06 -1.22
CA ASN A 23 1.74 8.78 -1.41
C ASN A 23 0.44 8.89 -2.24
N ILE A 24 -0.18 10.08 -2.27
CA ILE A 24 -1.39 10.33 -3.06
C ILE A 24 -1.09 10.96 -4.43
N ALA A 25 0.17 11.33 -4.68
CA ALA A 25 0.63 11.88 -5.95
C ALA A 25 0.27 10.99 -7.14
N TYR A 26 0.69 9.73 -7.06
CA TYR A 26 0.56 8.78 -8.15
C TYR A 26 -0.92 8.45 -8.46
N PRO A 27 -1.76 8.07 -7.48
CA PRO A 27 -3.18 7.84 -7.73
C PRO A 27 -3.91 9.05 -8.31
N LYS A 28 -3.55 10.26 -7.86
CA LYS A 28 -4.18 11.50 -8.33
C LYS A 28 -3.86 11.80 -9.80
N LEU A 29 -2.60 11.62 -10.20
CA LEU A 29 -2.18 11.77 -11.60
C LEU A 29 -2.87 10.76 -12.52
N VAL A 30 -2.99 9.50 -12.08
CA VAL A 30 -3.71 8.45 -12.82
C VAL A 30 -5.18 8.82 -13.03
N VAL A 31 -5.80 9.43 -12.03
CA VAL A 31 -7.21 9.82 -12.06
C VAL A 31 -7.48 11.05 -12.93
N GLU A 32 -6.61 12.05 -12.87
CA GLU A 32 -6.81 13.35 -13.54
C GLU A 32 -6.32 13.38 -14.99
N LEU A 33 -5.26 12.63 -15.33
CA LEU A 33 -4.61 12.72 -16.65
C LEU A 33 -4.96 11.57 -17.59
N MET A 34 -5.35 10.39 -17.10
CA MET A 34 -5.62 9.25 -17.98
C MET A 34 -7.02 9.28 -18.58
N PRO A 35 -7.17 8.82 -19.85
CA PRO A 35 -8.46 8.71 -20.50
C PRO A 35 -9.35 7.64 -19.86
N SER A 36 -10.66 7.76 -20.09
CA SER A 36 -11.67 6.80 -19.65
C SER A 36 -11.33 5.38 -20.12
N GLY A 37 -11.47 4.39 -19.23
CA GLY A 37 -11.06 3.01 -19.47
C GLY A 37 -9.71 2.66 -18.83
N LEU A 38 -8.62 3.34 -19.23
CA LEU A 38 -7.28 3.11 -18.66
C LEU A 38 -7.20 3.50 -17.18
N ARG A 39 -7.96 4.52 -16.76
CA ARG A 39 -8.09 4.90 -15.36
C ARG A 39 -8.58 3.73 -14.48
N GLY A 40 -9.59 2.99 -14.95
CA GLY A 40 -10.14 1.85 -14.22
C GLY A 40 -9.16 0.69 -14.17
N LEU A 41 -8.47 0.43 -15.29
CA LEU A 41 -7.42 -0.58 -15.39
C LEU A 41 -6.31 -0.36 -14.36
N MET A 42 -5.80 0.87 -14.25
CA MET A 42 -4.69 1.17 -13.32
C MET A 42 -5.09 1.01 -11.85
N ILE A 43 -6.32 1.39 -11.48
CA ILE A 43 -6.83 1.18 -10.12
C ILE A 43 -6.93 -0.32 -9.82
N ALA A 44 -7.41 -1.12 -10.77
CA ALA A 44 -7.51 -2.57 -10.62
C ALA A 44 -6.12 -3.22 -10.46
N VAL A 45 -5.13 -2.81 -11.26
CA VAL A 45 -3.75 -3.30 -11.14
C VAL A 45 -3.15 -2.96 -9.77
N MET A 46 -3.39 -1.76 -9.27
CA MET A 46 -2.90 -1.34 -7.96
C MET A 46 -3.50 -2.21 -6.83
N MET A 47 -4.81 -2.48 -6.88
CA MET A 47 -5.46 -3.38 -5.92
C MET A 47 -4.95 -4.83 -6.04
N ALA A 48 -4.72 -5.31 -7.26
CA ALA A 48 -4.16 -6.64 -7.49
C ALA A 48 -2.74 -6.78 -6.94
N ALA A 49 -1.90 -5.76 -7.12
CA ALA A 49 -0.56 -5.71 -6.56
C ALA A 49 -0.58 -5.76 -5.03
N LEU A 50 -1.47 -4.97 -4.39
CA LEU A 50 -1.67 -5.02 -2.94
C LEU A 50 -2.09 -6.41 -2.48
N MET A 51 -3.11 -7.01 -3.10
CA MET A 51 -3.57 -8.36 -2.75
C MET A 51 -2.48 -9.42 -2.91
N SER A 52 -1.61 -9.29 -3.92
CA SER A 52 -0.46 -10.17 -4.11
C SER A 52 0.55 -10.06 -2.97
N SER A 53 0.88 -8.84 -2.54
CA SER A 53 1.77 -8.60 -1.40
C SER A 53 1.16 -9.12 -0.09
N LEU A 54 -0.12 -8.85 0.16
CA LEU A 54 -0.85 -9.37 1.32
C LEU A 54 -0.87 -10.91 1.34
N THR A 55 -1.17 -11.53 0.20
CA THR A 55 -1.17 -13.00 0.07
C THR A 55 0.20 -13.60 0.33
N SER A 56 1.27 -12.97 -0.19
CA SER A 56 2.65 -13.39 0.06
C SER A 56 3.01 -13.32 1.55
N ILE A 57 2.64 -12.22 2.21
CA ILE A 57 2.86 -12.04 3.65
C ILE A 57 2.13 -13.13 4.44
N PHE A 58 0.84 -13.35 4.18
CA PHE A 58 0.07 -14.36 4.90
C PHE A 58 0.57 -15.79 4.66
N ASN A 59 0.98 -16.11 3.44
CA ASN A 59 1.54 -17.43 3.12
C ASN A 59 2.85 -17.67 3.88
N SER A 60 3.74 -16.68 3.89
CA SER A 60 5.00 -16.74 4.63
C SER A 60 4.76 -16.83 6.15
N SER A 61 3.89 -16.00 6.71
CA SER A 61 3.54 -16.03 8.14
C SER A 61 2.88 -17.35 8.55
N SER A 62 2.02 -17.92 7.71
CA SER A 62 1.41 -19.24 7.96
C SER A 62 2.44 -20.35 7.95
N THR A 63 3.45 -20.28 7.07
CA THR A 63 4.55 -21.26 7.04
C THR A 63 5.39 -21.15 8.30
N LEU A 64 5.78 -19.94 8.70
CA LEU A 64 6.49 -19.71 9.98
C LEU A 64 5.65 -20.22 11.16
N PHE A 65 4.35 -19.92 11.19
CA PHE A 65 3.50 -20.38 12.28
C PHE A 65 3.36 -21.90 12.32
N THR A 66 3.14 -22.56 11.18
CA THR A 66 2.93 -24.01 11.15
C THR A 66 4.22 -24.82 11.31
N MET A 67 5.32 -24.34 10.75
CA MET A 67 6.60 -25.06 10.78
C MET A 67 7.41 -24.73 12.02
N ASP A 68 7.51 -23.46 12.41
CA ASP A 68 8.35 -23.03 13.53
C ASP A 68 7.63 -23.03 14.87
N ILE A 69 6.35 -22.63 14.91
CA ILE A 69 5.61 -22.52 16.17
C ILE A 69 4.84 -23.80 16.45
N TRP A 70 3.98 -24.23 15.53
CA TRP A 70 3.07 -25.36 15.73
C TRP A 70 3.80 -26.69 15.90
N ARG A 71 4.85 -26.97 15.10
CA ARG A 71 5.64 -28.20 15.28
C ARG A 71 6.42 -28.21 16.60
N LYS A 72 6.96 -27.07 17.05
CA LYS A 72 7.67 -26.99 18.34
C LYS A 72 6.70 -27.15 19.52
N LEU A 73 5.51 -26.58 19.43
CA LEU A 73 4.46 -26.72 20.45
C LEU A 73 3.86 -28.14 20.49
N ARG A 74 3.75 -28.82 19.34
CA ARG A 74 3.16 -30.17 19.24
C ARG A 74 4.18 -31.31 19.45
N ALA A 75 5.49 -31.06 19.47
CA ALA A 75 6.50 -32.08 19.73
C ALA A 75 6.48 -32.66 21.17
N GLY A 76 5.51 -32.26 22.01
CA GLY A 76 5.26 -32.82 23.34
C GLY A 76 4.00 -33.71 23.45
N ALA A 77 3.47 -34.22 22.33
CA ALA A 77 2.41 -35.24 22.29
C ALA A 77 2.87 -36.48 21.53
#